data_AF-A0AAW1Z3M1-F1
#
_entry.id   AF-A0AAW1Z3M1-F1
#
_cell.length_a   1.000
_cell.length_b   1.000
_cell.length_c   1.000
_cell.angle_alpha   90.00
_cell.angle_beta   90.00
_cell.angle_gamma   90.00
#
_symmetry.space_group_name_H-M   'P 1'
#
loop_
_entity.id
_entity.type
_entity.pdbx_description
1 polymer ?
#
loop_
_entity_poly.entity_id
_entity_poly.type
_entity_poly.pdbx_seq_one_letter_code
_entity_poly.pdbx_strand_id
1 'polypeptide(L)'
;MEPEFDQADPEESCVPVPSAPEMEPEFDQADPEESCVLVSSVPEMEPEFDQADPEESCVLVSSVPEMEPEFDQADPEESCVPVPSVPEMEPDLDLAGPEQSCVPGPSSAVPKPNARTSKQDPFPEEECFQLYRRVKACTKHYKPVTQVWKNVFIGNEETARDRMRMKELGITHILNAAAMKKKLRILLGIRWEKDIKDTVDTGASYYRGTKIRYCGLPTTKTSDISKYFMPAAKFIHEARKNSENKVFIHCTDGVNYAPTLFLAYLIIHLFMTVEEAVNYLVKVKYIKPDIEFLRQLAILNKKLARK
;
A
#
# COMPACT_ATOMS: atom_id res chain seq x y z
N MET A 1 -14.47 2.17 -66.07
CA MET A 1 -13.70 1.71 -67.24
C MET A 1 -12.45 2.57 -67.25
N GLU A 2 -11.46 2.12 -66.50
CA GLU A 2 -10.23 2.86 -66.19
C GLU A 2 -9.11 2.36 -67.10
N PRO A 3 -8.19 3.22 -67.55
CA PRO A 3 -6.96 2.79 -68.21
C PRO A 3 -5.82 2.60 -67.19
N GLU A 4 -5.00 1.58 -67.42
CA GLU A 4 -3.74 1.33 -66.72
C GLU A 4 -2.69 2.41 -67.08
N PHE A 5 -1.74 2.67 -66.17
CA PHE A 5 -0.38 3.07 -66.55
C PHE A 5 0.66 2.70 -65.48
N ASP A 6 1.51 1.75 -65.87
CA ASP A 6 2.92 1.49 -65.56
C ASP A 6 3.58 1.59 -64.17
N GLN A 7 4.64 0.79 -64.09
CA GLN A 7 5.50 0.46 -62.96
C GLN A 7 6.49 1.58 -62.61
N ALA A 8 6.88 1.64 -61.33
CA ALA A 8 8.17 2.18 -60.90
C ALA A 8 8.63 1.51 -59.59
N ASP A 9 9.58 0.58 -59.69
CA ASP A 9 10.47 0.27 -58.57
C ASP A 9 11.42 1.46 -58.35
N PRO A 10 11.80 1.71 -57.09
CA PRO A 10 13.21 1.98 -56.82
C PRO A 10 13.75 1.10 -55.70
N GLU A 11 14.97 0.61 -55.93
CA GLU A 11 15.78 -0.13 -54.96
C GLU A 11 16.03 0.72 -53.69
N GLU A 12 15.97 0.10 -52.51
CA GLU A 12 16.72 0.61 -51.35
C GLU A 12 17.63 -0.49 -50.79
N SER A 13 18.92 -0.16 -50.70
CA SER A 13 20.00 -1.10 -50.46
C SER A 13 20.16 -1.46 -48.98
N CYS A 14 20.33 -2.75 -48.70
CA CYS A 14 20.65 -3.20 -47.35
C CYS A 14 22.06 -2.72 -46.94
N VAL A 15 22.13 -1.74 -46.05
CA VAL A 15 23.38 -1.34 -45.39
C VAL A 15 23.73 -2.35 -44.28
N PRO A 16 24.95 -2.92 -44.26
CA PRO A 16 25.34 -3.85 -43.20
C PRO A 16 25.61 -3.12 -41.87
N VAL A 17 25.05 -3.64 -40.79
CA VAL A 17 25.31 -3.16 -39.43
C VAL A 17 26.76 -3.52 -39.03
N PRO A 18 27.60 -2.59 -38.56
CA PRO A 18 28.93 -2.91 -38.08
C PRO A 18 28.86 -3.65 -36.74
N SER A 19 29.54 -4.80 -36.65
CA SER A 19 29.63 -5.62 -35.45
C SER A 19 30.20 -4.84 -34.27
N ALA A 20 29.56 -4.95 -33.10
CA ALA A 20 30.14 -4.48 -31.84
C ALA A 20 31.29 -5.42 -31.42
N PRO A 21 32.38 -4.90 -30.83
CA PRO A 21 33.45 -5.75 -30.31
C PRO A 21 33.00 -6.49 -29.05
N GLU A 22 33.31 -7.79 -29.00
CA GLU A 22 33.13 -8.63 -27.82
C GLU A 22 34.07 -8.15 -26.70
N MET A 23 33.56 -8.07 -25.48
CA MET A 23 34.33 -7.68 -24.29
C MET A 23 34.47 -8.92 -23.41
N GLU A 24 35.65 -9.55 -23.44
CA GLU A 24 35.96 -10.70 -22.60
C GLU A 24 36.00 -10.29 -21.11
N PRO A 25 35.52 -11.13 -20.19
CA PRO A 25 35.75 -10.94 -18.75
C PRO A 25 37.15 -11.44 -18.37
N GLU A 26 38.00 -10.56 -17.85
CA GLU A 26 39.29 -10.96 -17.27
C GLU A 26 39.09 -11.94 -16.09
N PHE A 27 39.81 -13.06 -16.13
CA PHE A 27 39.92 -14.01 -15.03
C PHE A 27 41.02 -13.55 -14.06
N ASP A 28 40.65 -13.04 -12.89
CA ASP A 28 41.60 -12.93 -11.78
C ASP A 28 41.93 -14.32 -11.22
N GLN A 29 43.12 -14.81 -11.55
CA GLN A 29 43.72 -15.97 -10.90
C GLN A 29 44.51 -15.53 -9.67
N ALA A 30 44.16 -16.07 -8.50
CA ALA A 30 44.98 -15.98 -7.29
C ALA A 30 45.23 -17.41 -6.77
N ASP A 31 46.44 -17.92 -7.01
CA ASP A 31 46.90 -19.22 -6.52
C ASP A 31 47.36 -19.14 -5.04
N PRO A 32 47.43 -20.28 -4.31
CA PRO A 32 47.62 -20.32 -2.85
C PRO A 32 49.08 -20.59 -2.41
N GLU A 33 49.23 -20.98 -1.13
CA GLU A 33 50.47 -21.44 -0.43
C GLU A 33 51.45 -20.33 0.03
N GLU A 34 52.12 -20.40 1.18
CA GLU A 34 52.03 -21.31 2.33
C GLU A 34 52.61 -20.62 3.61
N SER A 35 52.21 -21.06 4.81
CA SER A 35 53.13 -21.49 5.89
C SER A 35 52.44 -21.72 7.25
N CYS A 36 52.70 -22.88 7.86
CA CYS A 36 52.40 -23.20 9.26
C CYS A 36 53.36 -22.41 10.20
N VAL A 37 53.25 -22.29 11.54
CA VAL A 37 52.91 -23.20 12.67
C VAL A 37 52.64 -22.32 13.94
N LEU A 38 52.31 -22.73 15.19
CA LEU A 38 52.25 -24.01 15.94
C LEU A 38 51.13 -23.94 17.02
N VAL A 39 50.35 -25.02 17.17
CA VAL A 39 49.73 -25.65 18.37
C VAL A 39 49.76 -24.92 19.75
N SER A 40 48.59 -24.80 20.42
CA SER A 40 48.29 -25.60 21.64
C SER A 40 46.94 -25.32 22.35
N SER A 41 46.41 -26.36 23.01
CA SER A 41 45.50 -26.36 24.18
C SER A 41 43.99 -26.20 23.97
N VAL A 42 43.30 -27.34 23.94
CA VAL A 42 41.85 -27.51 24.27
C VAL A 42 41.74 -27.83 25.78
N PRO A 43 40.59 -27.58 26.44
CA PRO A 43 39.82 -28.73 26.92
C PRO A 43 38.31 -28.61 26.68
N GLU A 44 37.68 -29.74 26.37
CA GLU A 44 36.24 -29.92 26.22
C GLU A 44 35.56 -30.11 27.59
N MET A 45 34.25 -29.89 27.66
CA MET A 45 33.39 -30.35 28.75
C MET A 45 32.10 -30.93 28.16
N GLU A 46 31.82 -32.19 28.49
CA GLU A 46 30.57 -32.89 28.18
C GLU A 46 29.42 -32.41 29.10
N PRO A 47 28.18 -32.89 28.88
CA PRO A 47 27.80 -34.06 29.69
C PRO A 47 26.94 -35.12 28.99
N GLU A 48 27.29 -36.38 29.31
CA GLU A 48 26.43 -37.53 29.66
C GLU A 48 25.20 -37.89 28.79
N PHE A 49 25.31 -39.06 28.16
CA PHE A 49 24.23 -39.87 27.60
C PHE A 49 23.70 -40.84 28.67
N ASP A 50 22.37 -40.96 28.80
CA ASP A 50 21.71 -42.11 29.43
C ASP A 50 20.96 -42.92 28.35
N GLN A 51 21.11 -44.25 28.36
CA GLN A 51 20.38 -45.17 27.49
C GLN A 51 19.56 -46.16 28.33
N ALA A 52 18.26 -46.29 28.02
CA ALA A 52 17.47 -47.48 28.30
C ALA A 52 16.32 -47.61 27.28
N ASP A 53 16.23 -48.79 26.66
CA ASP A 53 15.21 -49.28 25.72
C ASP A 53 14.33 -50.34 26.47
N PRO A 54 13.32 -51.04 25.91
CA PRO A 54 12.65 -50.94 24.60
C PRO A 54 11.08 -51.11 24.67
N GLU A 55 10.47 -51.53 23.53
CA GLU A 55 9.10 -52.09 23.30
C GLU A 55 7.97 -51.06 23.00
N GLU A 56 7.08 -51.19 22.00
CA GLU A 56 6.71 -52.29 21.06
C GLU A 56 6.26 -51.78 19.65
N SER A 57 6.29 -52.67 18.63
CA SER A 57 5.40 -52.75 17.43
C SER A 57 5.42 -51.59 16.39
N CYS A 58 5.90 -51.76 15.15
CA CYS A 58 5.44 -52.60 14.00
C CYS A 58 4.57 -51.87 12.95
N VAL A 59 5.23 -51.47 11.85
CA VAL A 59 4.80 -51.44 10.43
C VAL A 59 3.30 -51.30 10.05
N LEU A 60 3.02 -50.35 9.15
CA LEU A 60 2.79 -50.69 7.73
C LEU A 60 2.89 -49.46 6.79
N VAL A 61 3.38 -49.69 5.57
CA VAL A 61 3.46 -48.72 4.48
C VAL A 61 2.46 -49.09 3.39
N SER A 62 1.70 -48.10 2.91
CA SER A 62 1.00 -48.14 1.62
C SER A 62 0.85 -46.70 1.11
N SER A 63 1.63 -46.29 0.12
CA SER A 63 1.28 -46.40 -1.31
C SER A 63 0.22 -45.39 -1.74
N VAL A 64 0.69 -44.32 -2.37
CA VAL A 64 -0.08 -43.27 -3.04
C VAL A 64 -0.74 -43.81 -4.31
N PRO A 65 -1.93 -43.31 -4.69
CA PRO A 65 -2.26 -43.08 -6.08
C PRO A 65 -2.35 -41.57 -6.37
N GLU A 66 -1.71 -41.16 -7.46
CA GLU A 66 -1.76 -39.78 -7.95
C GLU A 66 -3.15 -39.47 -8.52
N MET A 67 -3.63 -38.24 -8.30
CA MET A 67 -4.76 -37.67 -9.03
C MET A 67 -4.37 -36.26 -9.46
N GLU A 68 -4.32 -36.05 -10.78
CA GLU A 68 -4.07 -34.75 -11.38
C GLU A 68 -5.24 -33.79 -11.12
N PRO A 69 -5.00 -32.50 -10.83
CA PRO A 69 -6.05 -31.49 -10.87
C PRO A 69 -6.21 -30.94 -12.29
N GLU A 70 -7.43 -31.04 -12.84
CA GLU A 70 -7.79 -30.40 -14.11
C GLU A 70 -7.62 -28.87 -14.05
N PHE A 71 -7.30 -28.29 -15.22
CA PHE A 71 -6.73 -26.95 -15.34
C PHE A 71 -7.80 -25.87 -15.60
N ASP A 72 -8.59 -25.53 -14.57
CA ASP A 72 -9.54 -24.42 -14.68
C ASP A 72 -8.84 -23.05 -14.65
N GLN A 73 -8.64 -22.46 -15.84
CA GLN A 73 -8.23 -21.07 -15.99
C GLN A 73 -9.39 -20.13 -15.66
N ALA A 74 -9.41 -19.63 -14.42
CA ALA A 74 -10.17 -18.45 -14.05
C ALA A 74 -9.21 -17.42 -13.43
N ASP A 75 -8.78 -16.44 -14.25
CA ASP A 75 -8.02 -15.30 -13.77
C ASP A 75 -8.84 -14.53 -12.71
N PRO A 76 -8.28 -14.20 -11.53
CA PRO A 76 -8.95 -13.35 -10.58
C PRO A 76 -8.91 -11.90 -11.08
N GLU A 77 -9.97 -11.46 -11.78
CA GLU A 77 -10.11 -10.10 -12.29
C GLU A 77 -9.71 -9.04 -11.25
N GLU A 78 -8.81 -8.11 -11.61
CA GLU A 78 -8.50 -6.97 -10.75
C GLU A 78 -9.77 -6.12 -10.56
N SER A 79 -10.42 -6.20 -9.40
CA SER A 79 -11.58 -5.37 -9.06
C SER A 79 -11.18 -3.92 -8.72
N CYS A 80 -10.50 -3.26 -9.66
CA CYS A 80 -10.17 -1.84 -9.63
C CYS A 80 -11.25 -1.06 -10.39
N VAL A 81 -12.16 -0.40 -9.66
CA VAL A 81 -13.24 0.40 -10.26
C VAL A 81 -12.63 1.58 -11.04
N PRO A 82 -13.01 1.82 -12.32
CA PRO A 82 -12.51 2.96 -13.07
C PRO A 82 -12.96 4.29 -12.46
N VAL A 83 -12.05 5.26 -12.39
CA VAL A 83 -12.39 6.67 -12.12
C VAL A 83 -12.61 7.35 -13.48
N PRO A 84 -13.73 8.05 -13.71
CA PRO A 84 -13.95 8.74 -14.98
C PRO A 84 -12.96 9.90 -15.15
N SER A 85 -12.29 9.93 -16.29
CA SER A 85 -11.39 11.02 -16.69
C SER A 85 -12.18 12.31 -16.95
N VAL A 86 -11.68 13.43 -16.45
CA VAL A 86 -12.18 14.77 -16.78
C VAL A 86 -11.28 15.36 -17.88
N PRO A 87 -11.80 16.01 -18.93
CA PRO A 87 -10.96 16.61 -19.97
C PRO A 87 -10.19 17.83 -19.46
N GLU A 88 -8.96 17.98 -19.93
CA GLU A 88 -8.17 19.20 -19.75
C GLU A 88 -8.64 20.27 -20.74
N MET A 89 -8.74 21.53 -20.30
CA MET A 89 -8.93 22.69 -21.18
C MET A 89 -7.62 23.47 -21.26
N GLU A 90 -7.15 23.71 -22.48
CA GLU A 90 -6.00 24.59 -22.74
C GLU A 90 -6.40 26.08 -22.65
N PRO A 91 -5.45 27.00 -22.39
CA PRO A 91 -5.70 28.44 -22.41
C PRO A 91 -5.33 29.04 -23.77
N ASP A 92 -6.32 29.67 -24.44
CA ASP A 92 -6.06 30.47 -25.63
C ASP A 92 -5.24 31.74 -25.30
N LEU A 93 -4.27 32.04 -26.16
CA LEU A 93 -3.42 33.23 -26.12
C LEU A 93 -3.90 34.23 -27.16
N ASP A 94 -4.39 35.40 -26.72
CA ASP A 94 -4.76 36.50 -27.62
C ASP A 94 -3.75 37.65 -27.55
N LEU A 95 -3.35 38.13 -28.74
CA LEU A 95 -2.32 39.16 -28.94
C LEU A 95 -2.95 40.45 -29.48
N ALA A 96 -2.91 41.55 -28.72
CA ALA A 96 -3.07 42.90 -29.25
C ALA A 96 -2.46 43.98 -28.32
N GLY A 97 -1.63 44.87 -28.86
CA GLY A 97 -1.30 46.17 -28.26
C GLY A 97 -1.94 47.31 -29.08
N PRO A 98 -1.42 48.54 -29.08
CA PRO A 98 -0.41 49.14 -28.19
C PRO A 98 -0.97 50.32 -27.36
N GLU A 99 -0.27 50.73 -26.30
CA GLU A 99 -0.68 51.90 -25.50
C GLU A 99 -0.27 53.24 -26.15
N GLN A 100 -1.15 54.25 -26.06
CA GLN A 100 -0.78 55.66 -26.23
C GLN A 100 -0.99 56.43 -24.93
N SER A 101 -0.13 57.43 -24.73
CA SER A 101 0.00 58.27 -23.54
C SER A 101 -1.23 59.11 -23.19
N CYS A 102 -1.43 59.42 -21.89
CA CYS A 102 -1.47 60.83 -21.43
C CYS A 102 -1.56 61.01 -19.89
N VAL A 103 -0.65 61.84 -19.36
CA VAL A 103 -0.63 62.70 -18.14
C VAL A 103 -1.35 62.31 -16.80
N PRO A 104 -0.73 62.59 -15.63
CA PRO A 104 -1.34 62.39 -14.31
C PRO A 104 -2.10 63.64 -13.77
N GLY A 105 -3.18 63.40 -13.03
CA GLY A 105 -3.93 64.39 -12.25
C GLY A 105 -4.55 63.77 -10.98
N PRO A 106 -4.82 64.52 -9.89
CA PRO A 106 -4.84 63.93 -8.55
C PRO A 106 -6.23 63.64 -7.95
N SER A 107 -6.23 62.64 -7.05
CA SER A 107 -7.12 62.49 -5.88
C SER A 107 -8.64 62.33 -6.09
N SER A 108 -9.15 61.10 -5.92
CA SER A 108 -10.41 60.87 -5.18
C SER A 108 -10.52 59.44 -4.62
N ALA A 109 -11.24 59.34 -3.50
CA ALA A 109 -11.49 58.15 -2.67
C ALA A 109 -11.54 56.76 -3.36
N VAL A 110 -10.78 55.80 -2.78
CA VAL A 110 -10.93 54.36 -3.05
C VAL A 110 -12.11 53.79 -2.24
N PRO A 111 -13.14 53.20 -2.87
CA PRO A 111 -14.07 52.30 -2.19
C PRO A 111 -13.40 50.93 -2.01
N LYS A 112 -13.30 50.44 -0.77
CA LYS A 112 -12.78 49.09 -0.49
C LYS A 112 -13.67 48.03 -1.16
N PRO A 113 -13.12 47.07 -1.93
CA PRO A 113 -13.91 45.94 -2.43
C PRO A 113 -14.42 45.09 -1.27
N ASN A 114 -15.73 44.82 -1.26
CA ASN A 114 -16.34 43.95 -0.25
C ASN A 114 -15.79 42.52 -0.36
N ALA A 115 -15.36 41.96 0.77
CA ALA A 115 -14.95 40.57 0.86
C ALA A 115 -16.14 39.62 0.56
N ARG A 116 -16.08 38.92 -0.58
CA ARG A 116 -16.87 37.70 -0.79
C ARG A 116 -16.11 36.50 -0.21
N THR A 117 -16.03 36.43 1.11
CA THR A 117 -15.64 35.19 1.79
C THR A 117 -16.71 34.16 1.52
N SER A 118 -16.38 33.09 0.79
CA SER A 118 -17.28 31.94 0.68
C SER A 118 -17.50 31.38 2.09
N LYS A 119 -18.76 31.15 2.46
CA LYS A 119 -19.11 30.51 3.73
C LYS A 119 -18.73 29.03 3.66
N GLN A 120 -17.46 28.72 3.90
CA GLN A 120 -17.09 27.41 4.42
C GLN A 120 -17.56 27.37 5.87
N ASP A 121 -18.35 26.36 6.24
CA ASP A 121 -18.72 26.13 7.64
C ASP A 121 -17.42 26.04 8.47
N PRO A 122 -17.26 26.82 9.56
CA PRO A 122 -16.11 26.69 10.44
C PRO A 122 -16.18 25.32 11.13
N PHE A 123 -15.45 24.35 10.57
CA PHE A 123 -15.37 23.02 11.16
C PHE A 123 -14.74 23.15 12.56
N PRO A 124 -15.36 22.59 13.61
CA PRO A 124 -14.87 22.75 14.97
C PRO A 124 -13.55 22.01 15.13
N GLU A 125 -12.47 22.78 15.04
CA GLU A 125 -11.09 22.39 15.32
C GLU A 125 -10.97 21.69 16.69
N GLU A 126 -11.80 22.12 17.66
CA GLU A 126 -11.98 21.51 18.98
C GLU A 126 -12.34 20.01 18.94
N GLU A 127 -13.24 19.55 18.06
CA GLU A 127 -13.59 18.12 17.97
C GLU A 127 -12.38 17.28 17.53
N CYS A 128 -11.59 17.81 16.59
CA CYS A 128 -10.35 17.17 16.15
C CYS A 128 -9.32 17.11 17.29
N PHE A 129 -9.16 18.20 18.05
CA PHE A 129 -8.29 18.22 19.22
C PHE A 129 -8.75 17.25 20.32
N GLN A 130 -10.06 17.08 20.54
CA GLN A 130 -10.58 16.09 21.49
C GLN A 130 -10.31 14.65 21.04
N LEU A 131 -10.48 14.33 19.76
CA LEU A 131 -10.07 13.03 19.20
C LEU A 131 -8.56 12.80 19.34
N TYR A 132 -7.73 13.82 19.08
CA TYR A 132 -6.29 13.74 19.26
C TYR A 132 -5.88 13.54 20.72
N ARG A 133 -6.54 14.21 21.69
CA ARG A 133 -6.34 13.96 23.13
C ARG A 133 -6.69 12.53 23.51
N ARG A 134 -7.78 11.96 22.99
CA ARG A 134 -8.17 10.55 23.21
C ARG A 134 -7.12 9.57 22.68
N VAL A 135 -6.57 9.83 21.48
CA VAL A 135 -5.44 9.05 20.93
C VAL A 135 -4.19 9.18 21.82
N LYS A 136 -3.86 10.39 22.28
CA LYS A 136 -2.70 10.62 23.17
C LYS A 136 -2.84 9.98 24.55
N ALA A 137 -4.06 9.78 25.03
CA ALA A 137 -4.34 9.05 26.28
C ALA A 137 -4.25 7.51 26.14
N CYS A 138 -3.88 6.98 24.96
CA CYS A 138 -3.70 5.54 24.76
C CYS A 138 -2.56 4.98 25.63
N THR A 139 -2.90 4.08 26.56
CA THR A 139 -1.96 3.41 27.47
C THR A 139 -1.42 2.07 26.93
N LYS A 140 -1.78 1.68 25.70
CA LYS A 140 -1.32 0.41 25.13
C LYS A 140 0.10 0.53 24.61
N HIS A 141 0.89 -0.52 24.82
CA HIS A 141 2.21 -0.66 24.21
C HIS A 141 2.09 -1.02 22.72
N TYR A 142 3.12 -0.66 21.95
CA TYR A 142 3.25 -1.08 20.57
C TYR A 142 3.31 -2.61 20.45
N LYS A 143 2.68 -3.16 19.41
CA LYS A 143 2.76 -4.57 19.02
C LYS A 143 2.76 -4.67 17.49
N PRO A 144 3.66 -5.46 16.87
CA PRO A 144 3.74 -5.65 15.41
C PRO A 144 2.41 -6.04 14.78
N VAL A 145 1.62 -6.89 15.46
CA VAL A 145 0.25 -7.23 15.08
C VAL A 145 -0.67 -7.24 16.29
N THR A 146 -1.95 -6.96 16.08
CA THR A 146 -2.97 -6.97 17.14
C THR A 146 -4.32 -7.33 16.53
N GLN A 147 -5.03 -8.28 17.11
CA GLN A 147 -6.43 -8.51 16.77
C GLN A 147 -7.27 -7.36 17.38
N VAL A 148 -7.87 -6.54 16.53
CA VAL A 148 -8.64 -5.34 16.94
C VAL A 148 -10.14 -5.51 16.80
N TRP A 149 -10.60 -6.62 16.20
CA TRP A 149 -12.00 -7.04 16.19
C TRP A 149 -12.07 -8.56 16.02
N LYS A 150 -13.25 -9.18 16.16
CA LYS A 150 -13.44 -10.57 15.73
C LYS A 150 -13.00 -10.73 14.27
N ASN A 151 -11.95 -11.51 14.06
CA ASN A 151 -11.31 -11.80 12.77
C ASN A 151 -10.76 -10.58 11.99
N VAL A 152 -10.47 -9.46 12.66
CA VAL A 152 -9.75 -8.32 12.05
C VAL A 152 -8.49 -8.00 12.84
N PHE A 153 -7.38 -7.90 12.13
CA PHE A 153 -6.04 -7.69 12.65
C PHE A 153 -5.45 -6.40 12.07
N ILE A 154 -4.72 -5.63 12.88
CA ILE A 154 -3.91 -4.50 12.41
C ILE A 154 -2.44 -4.76 12.74
N GLY A 155 -1.57 -4.63 11.73
CA GLY A 155 -0.12 -4.79 11.93
C GLY A 155 0.79 -3.96 11.04
N ASN A 156 2.09 -4.22 11.19
CA ASN A 156 3.20 -3.56 10.50
C ASN A 156 3.61 -4.29 9.20
N GLU A 157 4.54 -3.68 8.46
CA GLU A 157 5.10 -4.22 7.22
C GLU A 157 5.87 -5.52 7.42
N GLU A 158 6.66 -5.63 8.48
CA GLU A 158 7.38 -6.84 8.86
C GLU A 158 6.43 -8.04 8.97
N THR A 159 5.31 -7.89 9.71
CA THR A 159 4.29 -8.93 9.80
C THR A 159 3.65 -9.21 8.43
N ALA A 160 3.45 -8.20 7.58
CA ALA A 160 2.90 -8.36 6.23
C ALA A 160 3.83 -9.16 5.30
N ARG A 161 5.15 -9.02 5.48
CA ARG A 161 6.20 -9.76 4.77
C ARG A 161 6.47 -11.14 5.38
N ASP A 162 5.87 -11.49 6.51
CA ASP A 162 5.97 -12.85 7.03
C ASP A 162 4.80 -13.72 6.50
N ARG A 163 5.08 -14.44 5.40
CA ARG A 163 4.12 -15.38 4.80
C ARG A 163 3.77 -16.56 5.71
N MET A 164 4.69 -16.99 6.57
CA MET A 164 4.42 -18.05 7.55
C MET A 164 3.48 -17.53 8.62
N ARG A 165 3.71 -16.31 9.13
CA ARG A 165 2.82 -15.65 10.08
C ARG A 165 1.43 -15.38 9.52
N MET A 166 1.32 -15.00 8.25
CA MET A 166 0.02 -14.89 7.57
C MET A 166 -0.73 -16.23 7.55
N LYS A 167 -0.02 -17.34 7.32
CA LYS A 167 -0.59 -18.70 7.34
C LYS A 167 -1.00 -19.13 8.75
N GLU A 168 -0.16 -18.93 9.76
CA GLU A 168 -0.43 -19.23 11.18
C GLU A 168 -1.66 -18.47 11.70
N LEU A 169 -1.76 -17.18 11.41
CA LEU A 169 -2.90 -16.37 11.77
C LEU A 169 -4.17 -16.79 10.99
N GLY A 170 -4.02 -17.53 9.89
CA GLY A 170 -5.11 -17.94 8.99
C GLY A 170 -5.67 -16.76 8.19
N ILE A 171 -4.82 -15.81 7.80
CA ILE A 171 -5.25 -14.64 7.03
C ILE A 171 -5.76 -15.05 5.65
N THR A 172 -6.90 -14.49 5.29
CA THR A 172 -7.59 -14.72 4.00
C THR A 172 -7.68 -13.46 3.15
N HIS A 173 -7.49 -12.29 3.79
CA HIS A 173 -7.66 -10.97 3.19
C HIS A 173 -6.59 -10.04 3.71
N ILE A 174 -5.91 -9.33 2.80
CA ILE A 174 -4.91 -8.32 3.15
C ILE A 174 -5.33 -6.97 2.56
N LEU A 175 -5.42 -5.95 3.42
CA LEU A 175 -5.61 -4.56 3.06
C LEU A 175 -4.32 -3.79 3.36
N ASN A 176 -3.54 -3.50 2.32
CA ASN A 176 -2.33 -2.69 2.41
C ASN A 176 -2.68 -1.21 2.31
N ALA A 177 -2.73 -0.54 3.46
CA ALA A 177 -2.91 0.89 3.65
C ALA A 177 -1.58 1.67 3.56
N ALA A 178 -0.68 1.23 2.70
CA ALA A 178 0.57 1.90 2.32
C ALA A 178 1.05 1.42 0.94
N ALA A 179 0.14 0.97 0.06
CA ALA A 179 0.54 0.37 -1.21
C ALA A 179 1.27 1.38 -2.13
N MET A 180 2.14 0.89 -3.00
CA MET A 180 2.78 1.74 -4.01
C MET A 180 1.77 2.28 -5.03
N LYS A 181 1.99 3.52 -5.50
CA LYS A 181 1.23 4.10 -6.61
C LYS A 181 1.65 3.42 -7.91
N LYS A 182 0.72 2.78 -8.62
CA LYS A 182 0.92 2.27 -10.00
C LYS A 182 1.07 3.44 -11.00
N LYS A 183 2.19 4.18 -10.96
CA LYS A 183 2.53 5.22 -11.96
C LYS A 183 3.35 4.59 -13.09
N LEU A 184 3.18 5.07 -14.33
CA LEU A 184 3.93 4.57 -15.48
C LEU A 184 5.46 4.55 -15.23
N ARG A 185 6.03 5.63 -14.68
CA ARG A 185 7.47 5.66 -14.32
C ARG A 185 7.90 4.55 -13.36
N ILE A 186 7.06 4.20 -12.38
CA ILE A 186 7.34 3.17 -11.38
C ILE A 186 7.24 1.78 -12.02
N LEU A 187 6.29 1.59 -12.95
CA LEU A 187 6.15 0.38 -13.76
C LEU A 187 7.34 0.18 -14.72
N LEU A 188 7.91 1.27 -15.23
CA LEU A 188 9.15 1.29 -16.03
C LEU A 188 10.44 1.18 -15.18
N GLY A 189 10.34 0.78 -13.91
CA GLY A 189 11.50 0.62 -13.01
C GLY A 189 12.09 1.92 -12.44
N ILE A 190 11.63 3.10 -12.88
CA ILE A 190 12.12 4.41 -12.42
C ILE A 190 11.47 4.77 -11.08
N ARG A 191 12.10 4.30 -9.99
CA ARG A 191 11.66 4.51 -8.60
C ARG A 191 12.52 5.59 -7.94
N TRP A 192 11.89 6.70 -7.52
CA TRP A 192 12.57 7.75 -6.76
C TRP A 192 12.35 7.51 -5.27
N GLU A 193 13.26 7.94 -4.39
CA GLU A 193 13.13 7.77 -2.93
C GLU A 193 11.76 8.23 -2.40
N LYS A 194 11.29 9.39 -2.86
CA LYS A 194 9.97 9.97 -2.52
C LYS A 194 8.75 9.14 -2.96
N ASP A 195 8.91 8.24 -3.93
CA ASP A 195 7.85 7.34 -4.38
C ASP A 195 7.84 6.02 -3.57
N ILE A 196 8.97 5.65 -2.95
CA ILE A 196 9.12 4.43 -2.10
C ILE A 196 8.85 4.75 -0.61
N LYS A 197 9.21 5.95 -0.15
CA LYS A 197 9.12 6.34 1.27
C LYS A 197 7.70 6.23 1.82
N ASP A 198 7.59 5.61 3.01
CA ASP A 198 6.33 5.28 3.69
C ASP A 198 5.38 4.36 2.89
N THR A 199 5.90 3.58 1.92
CA THR A 199 5.13 2.58 1.16
C THR A 199 5.59 1.15 1.45
N VAL A 200 4.70 0.18 1.26
CA VAL A 200 4.93 -1.26 1.47
C VAL A 200 4.66 -2.00 0.16
N ASP A 201 5.72 -2.53 -0.44
CA ASP A 201 5.69 -3.20 -1.74
C ASP A 201 5.57 -4.73 -1.60
N THR A 202 4.39 -5.20 -1.15
CA THR A 202 4.03 -6.62 -1.20
C THR A 202 3.22 -6.91 -2.46
N GLY A 203 2.06 -6.26 -2.63
CA GLY A 203 1.19 -6.54 -3.79
C GLY A 203 0.55 -7.94 -3.73
N ALA A 204 -0.24 -8.28 -4.75
CA ALA A 204 -0.88 -9.60 -4.82
C ALA A 204 0.12 -10.73 -5.15
N SER A 205 1.12 -10.45 -5.98
CA SER A 205 2.14 -11.41 -6.43
C SER A 205 2.99 -11.97 -5.28
N TYR A 206 3.27 -11.18 -4.24
CA TYR A 206 4.00 -11.64 -3.05
C TYR A 206 3.27 -12.78 -2.30
N TYR A 207 1.94 -12.79 -2.36
CA TYR A 207 1.10 -13.83 -1.76
C TYR A 207 0.71 -14.94 -2.76
N ARG A 208 1.34 -15.02 -3.94
CA ARG A 208 1.09 -16.08 -4.93
C ARG A 208 1.30 -17.48 -4.33
N GLY A 209 0.40 -18.40 -4.66
CA GLY A 209 0.34 -19.73 -4.05
C GLY A 209 -0.35 -19.77 -2.67
N THR A 210 -1.04 -18.69 -2.28
CA THR A 210 -1.93 -18.68 -1.11
C THR A 210 -3.36 -18.34 -1.54
N LYS A 211 -4.35 -18.59 -0.68
CA LYS A 211 -5.76 -18.21 -0.90
C LYS A 211 -6.06 -16.78 -0.41
N ILE A 212 -5.07 -15.89 -0.36
CA ILE A 212 -5.21 -14.52 0.16
C ILE A 212 -5.73 -13.58 -0.92
N ARG A 213 -6.86 -12.91 -0.64
CA ARG A 213 -7.34 -11.77 -1.45
C ARG A 213 -6.65 -10.49 -1.01
N TYR A 214 -5.98 -9.81 -1.93
CA TYR A 214 -5.18 -8.61 -1.65
C TYR A 214 -5.86 -7.34 -2.18
N CYS A 215 -5.85 -6.28 -1.38
CA CYS A 215 -6.26 -4.92 -1.77
C CYS A 215 -5.17 -3.93 -1.36
N GLY A 216 -4.62 -3.19 -2.33
CA GLY A 216 -3.60 -2.16 -2.09
C GLY A 216 -4.17 -0.76 -2.29
N LEU A 217 -4.14 0.05 -1.23
CA LEU A 217 -4.60 1.44 -1.26
C LEU A 217 -3.39 2.39 -1.10
N PRO A 218 -3.05 3.20 -2.12
CA PRO A 218 -1.85 4.02 -2.09
C PRO A 218 -2.07 5.35 -1.35
N THR A 219 -2.03 5.27 -0.03
CA THR A 219 -1.99 6.38 0.92
C THR A 219 -0.56 6.92 1.08
N THR A 220 -0.41 8.24 1.08
CA THR A 220 0.85 8.94 1.39
C THR A 220 0.56 10.07 2.37
N LYS A 221 1.58 10.59 3.08
CA LYS A 221 1.43 11.69 4.06
C LYS A 221 0.73 12.94 3.51
N THR A 222 0.84 13.15 2.18
CA THR A 222 0.24 14.26 1.42
C THR A 222 -1.09 13.92 0.73
N SER A 223 -1.56 12.67 0.81
CA SER A 223 -2.81 12.27 0.15
C SER A 223 -4.00 12.42 1.09
N ASP A 224 -5.09 13.02 0.60
CA ASP A 224 -6.42 12.83 1.19
C ASP A 224 -6.70 11.33 1.33
N ILE A 225 -6.88 10.86 2.56
CA ILE A 225 -7.18 9.45 2.88
C ILE A 225 -8.69 9.20 2.86
N SER A 226 -9.52 10.25 2.90
CA SER A 226 -10.98 10.12 2.95
C SER A 226 -11.56 9.43 1.72
N LYS A 227 -10.96 9.62 0.54
CA LYS A 227 -11.29 8.87 -0.69
C LYS A 227 -11.12 7.36 -0.56
N TYR A 228 -10.31 6.88 0.38
CA TYR A 228 -10.08 5.46 0.65
C TYR A 228 -10.97 4.89 1.75
N PHE A 229 -11.73 5.72 2.49
CA PHE A 229 -12.61 5.27 3.56
C PHE A 229 -13.65 4.27 3.05
N MET A 230 -14.38 4.59 1.98
CA MET A 230 -15.41 3.70 1.43
C MET A 230 -14.83 2.45 0.75
N PRO A 231 -13.78 2.52 -0.11
CA PRO A 231 -13.10 1.33 -0.63
C PRO A 231 -12.60 0.37 0.46
N ALA A 232 -11.93 0.89 1.49
CA ALA A 232 -11.43 0.09 2.61
C ALA A 232 -12.58 -0.53 3.42
N ALA A 233 -13.59 0.28 3.77
CA ALA A 233 -14.74 -0.16 4.53
C ALA A 233 -15.51 -1.27 3.80
N LYS A 234 -15.73 -1.12 2.49
CA LYS A 234 -16.35 -2.15 1.64
C LYS A 234 -15.51 -3.43 1.62
N PHE A 235 -14.20 -3.36 1.39
CA PHE A 235 -13.32 -4.54 1.37
C PHE A 235 -13.40 -5.32 2.70
N ILE A 236 -13.32 -4.63 3.84
CA ILE A 236 -13.43 -5.23 5.17
C ILE A 236 -14.83 -5.83 5.40
N HIS A 237 -15.89 -5.13 4.96
CA HIS A 237 -17.27 -5.58 5.12
C HIS A 237 -17.57 -6.84 4.30
N GLU A 238 -17.23 -6.84 3.00
CA GLU A 238 -17.41 -7.99 2.10
C GLU A 238 -16.62 -9.21 2.58
N ALA A 239 -15.37 -9.01 3.02
CA ALA A 239 -14.58 -10.08 3.63
C ALA A 239 -15.30 -10.70 4.84
N ARG A 240 -15.85 -9.86 5.73
CA ARG A 240 -16.51 -10.28 6.97
C ARG A 240 -17.91 -10.91 6.80
N LYS A 241 -18.47 -10.98 5.58
CA LYS A 241 -19.73 -11.70 5.32
C LYS A 241 -19.62 -13.20 5.55
N ASN A 242 -18.46 -13.79 5.30
CA ASN A 242 -18.13 -15.14 5.79
C ASN A 242 -17.40 -15.01 7.13
N SER A 243 -17.92 -15.68 8.17
CA SER A 243 -17.34 -15.70 9.52
C SER A 243 -15.98 -16.40 9.65
N GLU A 244 -15.58 -17.22 8.67
CA GLU A 244 -14.28 -17.89 8.64
C GLU A 244 -13.16 -16.98 8.14
N ASN A 245 -13.50 -15.96 7.35
CA ASN A 245 -12.53 -15.02 6.80
C ASN A 245 -11.88 -14.19 7.91
N LYS A 246 -10.55 -14.10 7.85
CA LYS A 246 -9.72 -13.20 8.66
C LYS A 246 -9.06 -12.13 7.79
N VAL A 247 -9.20 -10.88 8.23
CA VAL A 247 -8.71 -9.68 7.53
C VAL A 247 -7.51 -9.10 8.27
N PHE A 248 -6.41 -8.88 7.56
CA PHE A 248 -5.22 -8.20 8.05
C PHE A 248 -5.10 -6.84 7.35
N ILE A 249 -5.12 -5.75 8.12
CA ILE A 249 -4.98 -4.37 7.64
C ILE A 249 -3.60 -3.88 8.09
N HIS A 250 -2.74 -3.45 7.17
CA HIS A 250 -1.41 -2.99 7.54
C HIS A 250 -1.00 -1.72 6.82
N CYS A 251 0.02 -1.07 7.37
CA CYS A 251 0.83 -0.06 6.70
C CYS A 251 2.29 -0.31 7.12
N THR A 252 3.19 0.68 7.01
CA THR A 252 4.58 0.54 7.48
C THR A 252 4.65 0.12 8.96
N ASP A 253 4.14 0.96 9.87
CA ASP A 253 4.21 0.69 11.32
C ASP A 253 2.93 0.06 11.92
N GLY A 254 1.83 0.01 11.17
CA GLY A 254 0.52 -0.41 11.70
C GLY A 254 -0.15 0.56 12.68
N VAL A 255 0.34 1.81 12.82
CA VAL A 255 -0.18 2.80 13.78
C VAL A 255 -0.86 4.03 13.17
N ASN A 256 -0.66 4.31 11.87
CA ASN A 256 -1.19 5.52 11.22
C ASN A 256 -2.32 5.23 10.22
N TYR A 257 -2.00 4.92 8.96
CA TYR A 257 -3.01 4.73 7.90
C TYR A 257 -3.94 3.53 8.16
N ALA A 258 -3.39 2.38 8.56
CA ALA A 258 -4.15 1.16 8.83
C ALA A 258 -5.26 1.33 9.90
N PRO A 259 -4.99 1.87 11.10
CA PRO A 259 -6.05 2.17 12.06
C PRO A 259 -6.99 3.27 11.59
N THR A 260 -6.56 4.28 10.83
CA THR A 260 -7.48 5.27 10.23
C THR A 260 -8.52 4.60 9.33
N LEU A 261 -8.12 3.70 8.44
CA LEU A 261 -9.06 2.99 7.57
C LEU A 261 -9.97 2.04 8.34
N PHE A 262 -9.47 1.42 9.42
CA PHE A 262 -10.31 0.61 10.30
C PHE A 262 -11.31 1.45 11.10
N LEU A 263 -10.94 2.63 11.59
CA LEU A 263 -11.86 3.59 12.22
C LEU A 263 -12.97 4.01 11.23
N ALA A 264 -12.63 4.28 9.97
CA ALA A 264 -13.63 4.56 8.94
C ALA A 264 -14.61 3.39 8.74
N TYR A 265 -14.11 2.14 8.76
CA TYR A 265 -14.97 0.95 8.72
C TYR A 265 -15.93 0.85 9.92
N LEU A 266 -15.45 1.12 11.15
CA LEU A 266 -16.30 1.13 12.35
C LEU A 266 -17.44 2.15 12.24
N ILE A 267 -17.14 3.34 11.72
CA ILE A 267 -18.13 4.41 11.51
C ILE A 267 -19.12 4.04 10.40
N ILE A 268 -18.64 3.54 9.25
CA ILE A 268 -19.48 3.29 8.06
C ILE A 268 -20.38 2.05 8.22
N HIS A 269 -19.86 0.95 8.76
CA HIS A 269 -20.57 -0.35 8.77
C HIS A 269 -21.00 -0.84 10.15
N LEU A 270 -20.44 -0.32 11.24
CA LEU A 270 -20.88 -0.64 12.61
C LEU A 270 -21.60 0.54 13.28
N PHE A 271 -21.87 1.62 12.52
CA PHE A 271 -22.63 2.81 12.94
C PHE A 271 -22.11 3.48 14.22
N MET A 272 -20.81 3.31 14.52
CA MET A 272 -20.16 3.99 15.64
C MET A 272 -19.96 5.46 15.31
N THR A 273 -20.14 6.35 16.29
CA THR A 273 -19.60 7.70 16.18
C THR A 273 -18.08 7.66 16.09
N VAL A 274 -17.46 8.70 15.52
CA VAL A 274 -15.99 8.84 15.51
C VAL A 274 -15.39 8.78 16.92
N GLU A 275 -16.09 9.28 17.94
CA GLU A 275 -15.64 9.20 19.33
C GLU A 275 -15.65 7.77 19.85
N GLU A 276 -16.73 7.02 19.65
CA GLU A 276 -16.84 5.61 20.05
C GLU A 276 -15.80 4.74 19.34
N ALA A 277 -15.63 4.92 18.03
CA ALA A 277 -14.65 4.21 17.24
C ALA A 277 -13.21 4.45 17.75
N VAL A 278 -12.84 5.71 18.03
CA VAL A 278 -11.52 6.04 18.59
C VAL A 278 -11.38 5.50 20.01
N ASN A 279 -12.37 5.73 20.89
CA ASN A 279 -12.37 5.24 22.27
C ASN A 279 -12.31 3.70 22.35
N TYR A 280 -12.87 2.99 21.38
CA TYR A 280 -12.73 1.55 21.23
C TYR A 280 -11.30 1.18 20.83
N LEU A 281 -10.78 1.77 19.74
CA LEU A 281 -9.51 1.33 19.16
C LEU A 281 -8.31 1.59 20.08
N VAL A 282 -8.28 2.73 20.79
CA VAL A 282 -7.22 3.04 21.78
C VAL A 282 -7.22 2.11 22.99
N LYS A 283 -8.35 1.44 23.28
CA LYS A 283 -8.46 0.43 24.34
C LYS A 283 -7.95 -0.95 23.92
N VAL A 284 -7.70 -1.20 22.62
CA VAL A 284 -7.23 -2.50 22.12
C VAL A 284 -5.84 -2.45 21.46
N LYS A 285 -5.45 -1.36 20.80
CA LYS A 285 -4.15 -1.23 20.13
C LYS A 285 -3.52 0.16 20.34
N TYR A 286 -2.19 0.21 20.45
CA TYR A 286 -1.45 1.46 20.29
C TYR A 286 -1.62 2.01 18.87
N ILE A 287 -2.16 3.21 18.75
CA ILE A 287 -2.37 3.91 17.48
C ILE A 287 -1.85 5.34 17.56
N LYS A 288 -1.45 5.88 16.42
CA LYS A 288 -0.99 7.25 16.23
C LYS A 288 -1.39 7.75 14.83
N PRO A 289 -2.70 7.89 14.54
CA PRO A 289 -3.15 8.56 13.32
C PRO A 289 -2.64 10.00 13.26
N ASP A 290 -2.43 10.52 12.04
CA ASP A 290 -2.22 11.94 11.83
C ASP A 290 -3.47 12.76 12.23
N ILE A 291 -3.26 13.99 12.71
CA ILE A 291 -4.35 14.88 13.11
C ILE A 291 -5.28 15.23 11.92
N GLU A 292 -4.73 15.34 10.72
CA GLU A 292 -5.53 15.58 9.51
C GLU A 292 -6.43 14.37 9.18
N PHE A 293 -5.99 13.15 9.52
CA PHE A 293 -6.79 11.95 9.32
C PHE A 293 -7.92 11.85 10.35
N LEU A 294 -7.68 12.29 11.60
CA LEU A 294 -8.74 12.46 12.60
C LEU A 294 -9.76 13.52 12.16
N ARG A 295 -9.31 14.63 11.56
CA ARG A 295 -10.19 15.66 10.97
C ARG A 295 -11.07 15.07 9.87
N GLN A 296 -10.48 14.29 8.96
CA GLN A 296 -11.22 13.62 7.87
C GLN A 296 -12.24 12.58 8.39
N LEU A 297 -11.91 11.84 9.46
CA LEU A 297 -12.87 10.93 10.12
C LEU A 297 -14.04 11.69 10.78
N ALA A 298 -13.79 12.84 11.40
CA ALA A 298 -14.86 13.69 11.95
C ALA A 298 -15.75 14.29 10.82
N ILE A 299 -15.17 14.63 9.67
CA ILE A 299 -15.92 15.04 8.46
C ILE A 299 -16.81 13.88 7.96
N LEU A 300 -16.27 12.66 7.90
CA LEU A 300 -17.05 11.45 7.53
C LEU A 300 -18.23 11.24 8.49
N ASN A 301 -17.99 11.31 9.80
CA ASN A 301 -19.00 11.14 10.84
C ASN A 301 -20.19 12.11 10.65
N LYS A 302 -19.91 13.40 10.43
CA LYS A 302 -20.95 14.42 10.18
C LYS A 302 -21.68 14.24 8.85
N LYS A 303 -21.02 13.71 7.81
CA LYS A 303 -21.66 13.39 6.52
C LYS A 303 -22.64 12.22 6.65
N LEU A 304 -22.38 11.29 7.57
CA LEU A 304 -23.25 10.14 7.83
C LEU A 304 -24.40 10.48 8.79
N ALA A 305 -24.16 11.28 9.83
CA ALA A 305 -25.19 11.74 10.77
C ALA A 305 -26.23 12.73 10.16
N ARG A 306 -26.06 13.12 8.89
CA ARG A 306 -26.99 13.96 8.11
C ARG A 306 -27.84 13.16 7.11
N LYS A 307 -27.75 11.82 7.13
CA LYS A 307 -28.51 10.90 6.27
C LYS A 307 -29.44 10.02 7.10
#